data_AF-A0A6N2MBI2-F1
#
_entry.id   AF-A0A6N2MBI2-F1
#
_cell.length_a   1.000
_cell.length_b   1.000
_cell.length_c   1.000
_cell.angle_alpha   90.00
_cell.angle_beta   90.00
_cell.angle_gamma   90.00
#
_symmetry.space_group_name_H-M   'P 1'
#
loop_
_entity.id
_entity.type
_entity.pdbx_description
1 polymer ?
#
loop_
_entity_poly.entity_id
_entity_poly.type
_entity_poly.pdbx_seq_one_letter_code
_entity_poly.pdbx_strand_id
1 'polypeptide(L)'
;MCLGDPLRMAMDKVMKGPPLQQAAEGLSKDVVAMSSYVRVLANILPKETLLWKLKMLKSASAFANSRLHAVKAQTLLLTSGRDQLLPSEDEGKRLRHALPKCEIRRFNNNGHYIFLMELIW
;
A
#
# COMPACT_ATOMS: atom_id res chain seq x y z
N MET A 1 -23.15 12.50 -16.50
CA MET A 1 -22.10 13.51 -16.20
C MET A 1 -21.16 12.89 -15.19
N CYS A 2 -20.06 12.29 -15.65
CA CYS A 2 -19.13 11.59 -14.78
C CYS A 2 -18.19 12.60 -14.11
N LEU A 3 -18.21 12.59 -12.78
CA LEU A 3 -17.29 13.31 -11.90
C LEU A 3 -15.85 12.94 -12.28
N GLY A 4 -15.05 13.95 -12.64
CA GLY A 4 -13.69 13.78 -13.15
C GLY A 4 -12.80 13.03 -12.18
N ASP A 5 -12.10 12.03 -12.71
CA ASP A 5 -11.20 11.13 -12.00
C ASP A 5 -10.01 11.93 -11.40
N PRO A 6 -9.90 12.05 -10.06
CA PRO A 6 -8.91 12.91 -9.40
C PRO A 6 -7.45 12.56 -9.76
N LEU A 7 -7.20 11.28 -10.09
CA LEU A 7 -5.88 10.80 -10.51
C LEU A 7 -5.48 11.29 -11.91
N ARG A 8 -6.42 11.36 -12.86
CA ARG A 8 -6.15 11.90 -14.20
C ARG A 8 -5.88 13.40 -14.15
N MET A 9 -6.58 14.13 -13.29
CA MET A 9 -6.32 15.55 -13.04
C MET A 9 -4.96 15.80 -12.35
N ALA A 10 -4.53 14.88 -11.48
CA ALA A 10 -3.23 14.96 -10.81
C ALA A 10 -2.07 14.69 -11.77
N MET A 11 -2.19 13.72 -12.68
CA MET A 11 -1.16 13.46 -13.71
C MET A 11 -1.02 14.63 -14.70
N ASP A 12 -2.13 15.26 -15.11
CA ASP A 12 -2.09 16.49 -15.92
C ASP A 12 -1.43 17.67 -15.19
N LYS A 13 -1.58 17.75 -13.85
CA LYS A 13 -0.86 18.72 -13.02
C LYS A 13 0.63 18.40 -12.91
N VAL A 14 1.02 17.13 -12.77
CA VAL A 14 2.44 16.71 -12.70
C VAL A 14 3.16 16.94 -14.03
N MET A 15 2.50 16.65 -15.17
CA MET A 15 3.07 16.91 -16.49
C MET A 15 3.17 18.42 -16.80
N LYS A 16 2.37 19.25 -16.12
CA LYS A 16 2.42 20.73 -16.19
C LYS A 16 3.15 21.40 -15.02
N GLY A 17 3.75 20.62 -14.11
CA GLY A 17 4.50 21.09 -12.94
C GLY A 17 3.69 22.04 -12.03
N PRO A 18 3.06 21.57 -10.93
CA PRO A 18 2.45 22.48 -9.98
C PRO A 18 3.55 23.16 -9.14
N PRO A 19 3.27 24.31 -8.53
CA PRO A 19 4.19 24.91 -7.57
C PRO A 19 4.53 23.88 -6.50
N LEU A 20 5.82 23.76 -6.18
CA LEU A 20 6.42 22.86 -5.17
C LEU A 20 5.58 22.74 -3.89
N GLN A 21 4.88 23.82 -3.53
CA GLN A 21 3.95 23.94 -2.41
C GLN A 21 2.77 22.96 -2.47
N GLN A 22 2.12 22.74 -3.63
CA GLN A 22 0.97 21.83 -3.73
C GLN A 22 1.37 20.35 -3.61
N ALA A 23 2.56 20.00 -4.12
CA ALA A 23 3.12 18.66 -3.96
C ALA A 23 3.56 18.41 -2.51
N ALA A 24 4.18 19.41 -1.87
CA ALA A 24 4.53 19.37 -0.45
C ALA A 24 3.28 19.29 0.46
N GLU A 25 2.19 19.98 0.11
CA GLU A 25 0.91 19.89 0.81
C GLU A 25 0.25 18.51 0.68
N GLY A 26 0.32 17.89 -0.51
CA GLY A 26 -0.17 16.52 -0.72
C GLY A 26 0.60 15.51 0.14
N LEU A 27 1.94 15.57 0.09
CA LEU A 27 2.82 14.76 0.93
C LEU A 27 2.59 15.01 2.43
N SER A 28 2.38 16.27 2.83
CA SER A 28 2.07 16.64 4.21
C SER A 28 0.76 16.00 4.67
N LYS A 29 -0.28 16.03 3.83
CA LYS A 29 -1.59 15.41 4.13
C LYS A 29 -1.48 13.89 4.23
N ASP A 30 -0.70 13.25 3.37
CA ASP A 30 -0.48 11.79 3.42
C ASP A 30 0.34 11.38 4.65
N VAL A 31 1.36 12.16 5.01
CA VAL A 31 2.14 11.97 6.25
C VAL A 31 1.27 12.20 7.48
N VAL A 32 0.37 13.19 7.47
CA VAL A 32 -0.58 13.45 8.56
C VAL A 32 -1.61 12.32 8.67
N ALA A 33 -2.13 11.82 7.55
CA ALA A 33 -3.03 10.67 7.52
C ALA A 33 -2.34 9.44 8.12
N MET A 34 -1.12 9.12 7.69
CA MET A 34 -0.35 7.99 8.23
C MET A 34 0.07 8.21 9.70
N SER A 35 0.37 9.45 10.08
CA SER A 35 0.68 9.85 11.46
C SER A 35 -0.49 9.60 12.41
N SER A 36 -1.72 9.84 11.95
CA SER A 36 -2.92 9.59 12.76
C SER A 36 -3.05 8.10 13.13
N TYR A 37 -2.80 7.19 12.18
CA TYR A 37 -2.78 5.74 12.44
C TYR A 37 -1.63 5.34 13.37
N VAL A 38 -0.44 5.91 13.19
CA VAL A 38 0.70 5.66 14.08
C VAL A 38 0.44 6.17 15.49
N ARG A 39 -0.22 7.32 15.66
CA ARG A 39 -0.64 7.85 16.97
C ARG A 39 -1.64 6.94 17.67
N VAL A 40 -2.65 6.47 16.96
CA VAL A 40 -3.63 5.51 17.51
C VAL A 40 -2.91 4.23 17.93
N LEU A 41 -2.01 3.71 17.09
CA LEU A 41 -1.19 2.54 17.44
C LEU A 41 -0.28 2.79 18.63
N ALA A 42 0.34 3.97 18.76
CA ALA A 42 1.20 4.34 19.89
C ALA A 42 0.41 4.59 21.20
N ASN A 43 -0.87 4.93 21.11
CA ASN A 43 -1.75 5.04 22.27
C ASN A 43 -2.22 3.66 22.77
N ILE A 44 -2.29 2.66 21.89
CA ILE A 44 -2.70 1.28 22.21
C ILE A 44 -1.49 0.40 22.57
N LEU A 45 -0.35 0.65 21.92
CA LEU A 45 0.91 -0.04 22.16
C LEU A 45 1.96 0.93 22.72
N PRO A 46 2.61 0.62 23.86
CA PRO A 46 3.79 1.33 24.31
C PRO A 46 4.82 1.50 23.19
N LYS A 47 5.55 2.61 23.18
CA LYS A 47 6.51 2.97 22.13
C LYS A 47 7.53 1.86 21.88
N GLU A 48 8.04 1.27 22.95
CA GLU A 48 8.99 0.16 22.93
C GLU A 48 8.34 -1.06 22.25
N THR A 49 7.05 -1.28 22.53
CA THR A 49 6.25 -2.35 21.94
C THR A 49 6.10 -2.20 20.43
N LEU A 50 5.77 -0.99 19.99
CA LEU A 50 5.69 -0.68 18.57
C LEU A 50 7.05 -0.85 17.87
N LEU A 51 8.13 -0.39 18.50
CA LEU A 51 9.47 -0.49 17.94
C LEU A 51 9.92 -1.94 17.72
N TRP A 52 9.72 -2.83 18.69
CA TRP A 52 10.12 -4.24 18.49
C TRP A 52 9.28 -4.92 17.42
N LYS A 53 7.97 -4.62 17.32
CA LYS A 53 7.12 -5.16 16.23
C LYS A 53 7.60 -4.72 14.86
N LEU A 54 7.99 -3.45 14.70
CA LEU A 54 8.56 -2.95 13.45
C LEU A 54 9.89 -3.62 13.11
N LYS A 55 10.77 -3.81 14.11
CA LYS A 55 12.03 -4.56 13.92
C LYS A 55 11.77 -5.99 13.50
N MET A 56 10.79 -6.66 14.12
CA MET A 56 10.42 -8.03 13.75
C MET A 56 9.88 -8.09 12.33
N LEU A 57 8.99 -7.17 11.95
CA LEU A 57 8.42 -7.12 10.60
C LEU A 57 9.53 -6.94 9.54
N LYS A 58 10.53 -6.11 9.82
CA LYS A 58 11.71 -5.95 8.96
C LYS A 58 12.52 -7.24 8.81
N SER A 59 12.80 -7.93 9.92
CA SER A 59 13.55 -9.19 9.87
C SER A 59 12.77 -10.31 9.16
N ALA A 60 11.48 -10.43 9.46
CA ALA A 60 10.60 -11.42 8.84
C ALA A 60 10.45 -11.19 7.34
N SER A 61 10.29 -9.93 6.90
CA SER A 61 10.18 -9.61 5.48
C SER A 61 11.49 -9.87 4.73
N ALA A 62 12.66 -9.57 5.32
CA ALA A 62 13.95 -9.92 4.73
C ALA A 62 14.11 -11.44 4.55
N PHE A 63 13.74 -12.22 5.57
CA PHE A 63 13.76 -13.68 5.50
C PHE A 63 12.84 -14.22 4.41
N ALA A 64 11.58 -13.78 4.38
CA ALA A 64 10.61 -14.19 3.35
C ALA A 64 11.10 -13.82 1.94
N ASN A 65 11.58 -12.58 1.75
CA ASN A 65 12.10 -12.11 0.46
C ASN A 65 13.26 -12.95 -0.06
N SER A 66 14.19 -13.37 0.81
CA SER A 66 15.31 -14.23 0.41
C SER A 66 14.86 -15.61 -0.08
N ARG A 67 13.64 -16.05 0.25
CA ARG A 67 13.09 -17.37 -0.07
C ARG A 67 11.97 -17.36 -1.11
N LEU A 68 11.61 -16.20 -1.67
CA LEU A 68 10.57 -16.14 -2.72
C LEU A 68 10.88 -17.07 -3.90
N HIS A 69 12.15 -17.24 -4.24
CA HIS A 69 12.61 -18.16 -5.28
C HIS A 69 12.24 -19.63 -5.03
N ALA A 70 12.01 -20.02 -3.77
CA ALA A 70 11.64 -21.38 -3.38
C ALA A 70 10.14 -21.66 -3.56
N VAL A 71 9.32 -20.63 -3.76
CA VAL A 71 7.88 -20.79 -4.03
C VAL A 71 7.70 -21.28 -5.46
N LYS A 72 7.43 -22.58 -5.64
CA LYS A 72 7.22 -23.21 -6.96
C LYS A 72 5.74 -23.41 -7.33
N ALA A 73 4.83 -23.18 -6.38
CA ALA A 73 3.39 -23.28 -6.59
C ALA A 73 2.87 -22.14 -7.47
N GLN A 74 1.78 -22.39 -8.19
CA GLN A 74 1.04 -21.33 -8.88
C GLN A 74 0.52 -20.34 -7.84
N THR A 75 0.88 -19.08 -7.98
CA THR A 75 0.51 -18.01 -7.04
C THR A 75 -0.39 -16.99 -7.73
N LEU A 76 -1.54 -16.71 -7.14
CA LEU A 76 -2.40 -15.59 -7.54
C LEU A 76 -2.22 -14.45 -6.54
N LEU A 77 -1.72 -13.32 -7.00
CA LEU A 77 -1.50 -12.13 -6.21
C LEU A 77 -2.63 -11.13 -6.44
N LEU A 78 -3.22 -10.65 -5.34
CA LEU A 78 -4.34 -9.73 -5.37
C LEU A 78 -3.87 -8.37 -4.91
N THR A 79 -3.97 -7.37 -5.79
CA THR A 79 -3.47 -6.03 -5.52
C THR A 79 -4.62 -5.04 -5.52
N SER A 80 -4.61 -4.13 -4.56
CA SER A 80 -5.64 -3.12 -4.41
C SER A 80 -5.18 -1.77 -4.97
N GLY A 81 -6.02 -1.14 -5.78
CA GLY A 81 -5.70 0.12 -6.49
C GLY A 81 -5.95 1.39 -5.67
N ARG A 82 -6.73 1.33 -4.58
CA ARG A 82 -6.95 2.46 -3.65
C ARG A 82 -6.50 2.12 -2.23
N ASP A 83 -5.51 1.24 -2.08
CA ASP A 83 -4.90 0.96 -0.79
C ASP A 83 -4.09 2.18 -0.31
N GLN A 84 -4.54 2.80 0.76
CA GLN A 84 -3.85 3.93 1.41
C GLN A 84 -2.97 3.50 2.57
N LEU A 85 -3.01 2.21 2.96
CA LEU A 85 -2.24 1.68 4.07
C LEU A 85 -0.92 1.06 3.60
N LEU A 86 -0.96 0.30 2.50
CA LEU A 86 0.21 -0.34 1.92
C LEU A 86 0.36 0.01 0.44
N PRO A 87 1.60 0.06 -0.09
CA PRO A 87 1.87 0.26 -1.52
C PRO A 87 1.59 -1.03 -2.31
N SER A 88 0.36 -1.53 -2.24
CA SER A 88 -0.06 -2.85 -2.70
C SER A 88 0.17 -3.08 -4.20
N GLU A 89 0.04 -2.04 -5.03
CA GLU A 89 0.31 -2.15 -6.47
C GLU A 89 1.79 -2.34 -6.80
N ASP A 90 2.66 -1.54 -6.19
CA ASP A 90 4.09 -1.58 -6.49
C ASP A 90 4.74 -2.82 -5.89
N GLU A 91 4.32 -3.20 -4.68
CA GLU A 91 4.70 -4.48 -4.08
C GLU A 91 4.19 -5.66 -4.91
N GLY A 92 2.99 -5.54 -5.47
CA GLY A 92 2.42 -6.50 -6.40
C GLY A 92 3.31 -6.76 -7.60
N LYS A 93 3.71 -5.69 -8.29
CA LYS A 93 4.62 -5.75 -9.45
C LYS A 93 5.97 -6.37 -9.05
N ARG A 94 6.54 -5.94 -7.92
CA ARG A 94 7.82 -6.48 -7.41
C ARG A 94 7.73 -7.99 -7.18
N LEU A 95 6.67 -8.46 -6.53
CA LEU A 95 6.48 -9.87 -6.23
C LEU A 95 6.23 -10.71 -7.47
N ARG A 96 5.54 -10.20 -8.49
CA ARG A 96 5.39 -10.90 -9.78
C ARG A 96 6.74 -11.16 -10.47
N HIS A 97 7.71 -10.26 -10.34
CA HIS A 97 9.05 -10.50 -10.85
C HIS A 97 9.86 -11.48 -10.00
N ALA A 98 9.60 -11.55 -8.69
CA ALA A 98 10.33 -12.42 -7.77
C ALA A 98 9.79 -13.85 -7.69
N LEU A 99 8.50 -14.05 -7.96
CA LEU A 99 7.81 -15.34 -7.89
C LEU A 99 7.79 -16.02 -9.27
N PRO A 100 8.34 -17.24 -9.42
CA PRO A 100 8.47 -17.91 -10.72
C PRO A 100 7.16 -18.17 -11.48
N LYS A 101 6.06 -18.41 -10.75
CA LYS A 101 4.73 -18.73 -11.29
C LYS A 101 3.68 -17.84 -10.63
N CYS A 102 3.56 -16.62 -11.12
CA CYS A 102 2.74 -15.59 -10.50
C CYS A 102 1.83 -14.88 -11.50
N GLU A 103 0.55 -14.83 -11.18
CA GLU A 103 -0.45 -14.00 -11.84
C GLU A 103 -0.90 -12.88 -10.90
N ILE A 104 -1.14 -11.69 -11.45
CA ILE A 104 -1.68 -10.56 -10.67
C ILE A 104 -3.12 -10.33 -11.11
N ARG A 105 -4.02 -10.21 -10.14
CA ARG A 105 -5.36 -9.64 -10.32
C ARG A 105 -5.48 -8.33 -9.54
N ARG A 106 -5.69 -7.24 -10.27
CA ARG A 106 -5.83 -5.89 -9.70
C ARG A 106 -7.30 -5.55 -9.46
N PHE A 107 -7.59 -4.99 -8.28
CA PHE A 107 -8.88 -4.42 -7.92
C PHE A 107 -8.77 -2.89 -7.86
N ASN A 108 -9.04 -2.23 -8.99
CA ASN A 108 -8.79 -0.80 -9.16
C ASN A 108 -9.47 0.09 -8.12
N ASN A 109 -10.67 -0.29 -7.66
CA ASN A 109 -11.51 0.54 -6.81
C ASN A 109 -11.56 0.05 -5.35
N ASN A 110 -10.82 -1.00 -4.98
CA ASN A 110 -10.84 -1.51 -3.60
C ASN A 110 -9.80 -0.77 -2.76
N GLY A 111 -10.01 -0.72 -1.44
CA GLY A 111 -9.01 -0.30 -0.46
C GLY A 111 -8.19 -1.49 0.03
N HIS A 112 -7.47 -1.35 1.15
CA HIS A 112 -6.65 -2.43 1.74
C HIS A 112 -7.41 -3.75 1.93
N TYR A 113 -8.69 -3.65 2.30
CA TYR A 113 -9.57 -4.77 2.55
C TYR A 113 -10.21 -5.28 1.25
N ILE A 114 -9.49 -6.11 0.49
CA ILE A 114 -9.96 -6.64 -0.81
C ILE A 114 -11.16 -7.59 -0.63
N PHE A 115 -11.18 -8.38 0.45
CA PHE A 115 -12.20 -9.41 0.70
C PHE A 115 -13.13 -9.13 1.88
N LEU A 116 -12.89 -8.06 2.65
CA LEU A 116 -13.70 -7.71 3.81
C LEU A 116 -14.87 -6.84 3.35
N MET A 117 -15.82 -7.47 2.66
CA MET A 117 -17.12 -6.93 2.31
C MET A 117 -18.18 -8.04 2.48
N GLU A 118 -18.51 -8.40 3.72
CA GLU A 118 -19.81 -8.90 4.21
C GLU A 118 -19.80 -8.63 5.73
N LEU A 119 -20.77 -8.00 6.40
CA LEU A 119 -22.22 -8.14 6.35
C LEU A 119 -22.88 -6.78 6.62
N ILE A 120 -23.80 -6.36 5.76
CA ILE A 120 -24.94 -5.53 6.18
C ILE A 120 -26.16 -6.28 5.64
N TRP A 121 -26.86 -6.96 6.54
CA TRP A 121 -28.26 -7.35 6.33
C TRP A 121 -29.14 -6.16 6.71
#